data_AF-A0A5A8A1Y9-F1
#
_entry.id   AF-A0A5A8A1Y9-F1
#
_cell.length_a   1.000
_cell.length_b   1.000
_cell.length_c   1.000
_cell.angle_alpha   90.00
_cell.angle_beta   90.00
_cell.angle_gamma   90.00
#
_symmetry.space_group_name_H-M   'P 1'
#
loop_
_entity.id
_entity.type
_entity.pdbx_description
1 polymer ?
#
loop_
_entity_poly.entity_id
_entity_poly.type
_entity_poly.pdbx_seq_one_letter_code
_entity_poly.pdbx_strand_id
1 'polypeptide(L)' 'MSDDPASAPERAAAAERLMERLSGFAQGIGMSGNEAREIIKRVIESDPSASDGDLMAKARTWMLIALG' A
#
# COMPACT_ATOMS: atom_id res chain seq x y z
N MET A 1 23.05 14.73 6.20
CA MET A 1 22.18 13.78 5.49
C MET A 1 20.90 13.79 6.29
N SER A 2 19.89 14.55 5.86
CA SER A 2 18.64 14.69 6.60
C SER A 2 17.83 13.43 6.32
N ASP A 3 17.70 12.56 7.32
CA ASP A 3 16.76 11.45 7.29
C ASP A 3 15.35 12.01 7.06
N ASP A 4 14.75 11.54 5.98
CA ASP A 4 13.41 11.84 5.51
C ASP A 4 12.37 11.38 6.57
N PRO A 5 11.24 12.08 6.79
CA PRO A 5 10.40 11.93 7.97
C PRO A 5 9.58 10.63 8.05
N ALA A 6 9.77 9.69 7.12
CA ALA A 6 9.30 8.31 7.25
C ALA A 6 10.47 7.38 6.94
N SER A 7 11.11 6.84 7.98
CA SER A 7 12.25 5.95 7.83
C SER A 7 11.87 4.68 7.05
N ALA A 8 12.82 4.05 6.36
CA ALA A 8 12.57 2.80 5.62
C ALA A 8 11.88 1.69 6.46
N PRO A 9 12.18 1.52 7.76
CA PRO A 9 11.46 0.59 8.63
C PRO A 9 9.97 0.94 8.83
N GLU A 10 9.62 2.23 8.96
CA GLU A 10 8.23 2.66 9.13
C GLU A 10 7.40 2.39 7.89
N ARG A 11 7.98 2.62 6.70
CA ARG A 11 7.33 2.28 5.41
C ARG A 11 7.11 0.78 5.27
N ALA A 12 8.09 -0.05 5.67
CA ALA A 12 7.92 -1.49 5.67
C ALA A 12 6.81 -1.95 6.63
N ALA A 13 6.76 -1.38 7.84
CA ALA A 13 5.71 -1.67 8.81
C ALA A 13 4.32 -1.24 8.30
N ALA A 14 4.21 -0.08 7.64
CA ALA A 14 2.97 0.37 7.01
C ALA A 14 2.53 -0.60 5.90
N ALA A 15 3.46 -1.05 5.05
CA ALA A 15 3.16 -1.99 3.99
C ALA A 15 2.60 -3.33 4.51
N GLU A 16 3.16 -3.87 5.58
CA GLU A 16 2.65 -5.11 6.20
C GLU A 16 1.25 -4.92 6.79
N ARG A 17 1.01 -3.81 7.53
CA ARG A 17 -0.34 -3.50 8.06
C ARG A 17 -1.38 -3.34 6.95
N LEU A 18 -1.02 -2.69 5.85
CA LEU A 18 -1.91 -2.53 4.71
C LEU A 18 -2.16 -3.87 4.00
N MET A 19 -1.13 -4.70 3.84
CA MET A 19 -1.26 -6.04 3.25
C MET A 19 -2.24 -6.92 4.02
N GLU A 20 -2.13 -6.94 5.35
CA GLU A 20 -3.04 -7.72 6.21
C GLU A 20 -4.50 -7.30 5.95
N ARG A 21 -4.77 -5.99 5.92
CA ARG A 21 -6.12 -5.42 5.74
C ARG A 21 -6.66 -5.55 4.32
N LEU A 22 -5.79 -5.50 3.30
CA LEU A 22 -6.21 -5.49 1.89
C LEU A 22 -6.13 -6.86 1.22
N SER A 23 -5.54 -7.85 1.86
CA SER A 23 -5.42 -9.23 1.34
C SER A 23 -6.75 -9.80 0.85
N GLY A 24 -7.81 -9.72 1.66
CA GLY A 24 -9.14 -10.22 1.29
C GLY A 24 -9.79 -9.43 0.15
N PHE A 25 -9.50 -8.13 0.03
CA PHE A 25 -9.96 -7.31 -1.08
C PHE A 25 -9.25 -7.70 -2.38
N ALA A 26 -7.91 -7.81 -2.36
CA ALA A 26 -7.13 -8.24 -3.51
C ALA A 26 -7.56 -9.62 -4.01
N GLN A 27 -7.77 -10.58 -3.09
CA GLN A 27 -8.31 -11.90 -3.43
C GLN A 27 -9.71 -11.82 -4.06
N GLY A 28 -10.60 -10.99 -3.50
CA GLY A 28 -11.97 -10.82 -3.99
C GLY A 28 -12.05 -10.26 -5.42
N ILE A 29 -11.02 -9.56 -5.87
CA ILE A 29 -10.92 -9.02 -7.24
C ILE A 29 -10.00 -9.84 -8.15
N GLY A 30 -9.50 -10.99 -7.68
CA GLY A 30 -8.63 -11.90 -8.46
C GLY A 30 -7.17 -11.45 -8.58
N MET A 31 -6.74 -10.45 -7.78
CA MET A 31 -5.36 -9.95 -7.77
C MET A 31 -4.46 -10.78 -6.88
N SER A 32 -3.22 -11.04 -7.34
CA SER A 32 -2.25 -11.78 -6.53
C SER A 32 -1.74 -10.94 -5.34
N GLY A 33 -1.34 -11.61 -4.26
CA GLY A 33 -0.74 -10.92 -3.11
C GLY A 33 0.54 -10.15 -3.46
N ASN A 34 1.29 -10.60 -4.47
CA ASN A 34 2.51 -9.93 -4.91
C ASN A 34 2.19 -8.61 -5.64
N GLU A 35 1.22 -8.62 -6.55
CA GLU A 35 0.75 -7.39 -7.23
C GLU A 35 0.17 -6.39 -6.23
N ALA A 36 -0.64 -6.87 -5.29
CA ALA A 36 -1.20 -6.04 -4.23
C ALA A 36 -0.09 -5.37 -3.39
N ARG A 37 0.96 -6.12 -3.05
CA ARG A 37 2.11 -5.62 -2.28
C ARG A 37 2.88 -4.54 -3.05
N GLU A 38 3.09 -4.71 -4.34
CA GLU A 38 3.77 -3.71 -5.18
C GLU A 38 2.95 -2.42 -5.30
N ILE A 39 1.63 -2.52 -5.43
CA ILE A 39 0.73 -1.34 -5.43
C ILE A 39 0.82 -0.61 -4.08
N ILE A 40 0.76 -1.34 -2.96
CA ILE A 40 0.85 -0.74 -1.61
C ILE A 40 2.17 -0.01 -1.39
N LYS A 41 3.30 -0.60 -1.81
CA LYS A 41 4.61 0.06 -1.74
C LYS A 41 4.62 1.38 -2.51
N ARG A 42 4.14 1.36 -3.76
CA ARG A 42 4.07 2.57 -4.60
C ARG A 42 3.21 3.66 -3.98
N VAL A 43 2.09 3.28 -3.36
CA VAL A 43 1.20 4.24 -2.67
C VAL A 43 1.90 4.89 -1.48
N ILE A 44 2.60 4.10 -0.64
CA ILE A 44 3.38 4.61 0.49
C ILE A 44 4.52 5.51 0.02
N GLU A 45 5.23 5.12 -1.03
CA GLU A 45 6.33 5.92 -1.59
C GLU A 45 5.84 7.23 -2.21
N SER A 46 4.63 7.23 -2.78
CA SER A 46 4.03 8.44 -3.38
C SER A 46 3.48 9.43 -2.37
N ASP A 47 3.14 8.99 -1.16
CA ASP A 47 2.61 9.83 -0.09
C ASP A 47 3.03 9.31 1.30
N PRO A 48 4.32 9.50 1.67
CA PRO A 48 4.86 8.94 2.91
C PRO A 48 4.27 9.58 4.17
N SER A 49 3.62 10.73 4.06
CA SER A 49 2.95 11.44 5.16
C SER A 49 1.49 11.07 5.36
N ALA A 50 0.90 10.32 4.43
CA ALA A 50 -0.51 9.94 4.52
C ALA A 50 -0.77 8.98 5.69
N SER A 51 -1.98 9.08 6.24
CA SER A 51 -2.44 8.14 7.25
C SER A 51 -2.62 6.74 6.65
N ASP A 52 -2.55 5.70 7.48
CA ASP A 52 -2.89 4.32 7.05
C ASP A 52 -4.27 4.26 6.35
N GLY A 53 -5.24 5.08 6.80
CA GLY A 53 -6.58 5.17 6.21
C GLY A 53 -6.58 5.69 4.77
N ASP A 54 -5.85 6.78 4.54
CA ASP A 54 -5.72 7.39 3.21
C ASP A 54 -4.92 6.48 2.28
N LEU A 55 -3.84 5.87 2.77
CA LEU A 55 -3.04 4.91 2.04
C LEU A 55 -3.89 3.68 1.63
N MET A 56 -4.76 3.18 2.52
CA MET A 56 -5.69 2.09 2.18
C MET A 56 -6.68 2.48 1.07
N ALA A 57 -7.27 3.67 1.15
CA ALA A 57 -8.22 4.15 0.14
C ALA A 57 -7.54 4.32 -1.23
N LYS A 58 -6.33 4.88 -1.25
CA LYS A 58 -5.49 5.01 -2.45
C LYS A 58 -5.11 3.63 -3.00
N ALA A 59 -4.63 2.72 -2.17
CA ALA A 59 -4.25 1.37 -2.58
C ALA A 59 -5.42 0.60 -3.19
N ARG A 60 -6.61 0.65 -2.58
CA ARG A 60 -7.84 0.06 -3.16
C ARG A 60 -8.16 0.62 -4.53
N THR A 61 -8.09 1.94 -4.68
CA THR A 61 -8.36 2.62 -5.96
C THR A 61 -7.38 2.14 -7.03
N TRP A 62 -6.09 2.10 -6.72
CA TRP A 62 -5.07 1.60 -7.65
C TRP A 62 -5.22 0.12 -7.99
N MET A 63 -5.61 -0.72 -7.03
CA MET A 63 -5.89 -2.14 -7.28
C MET A 63 -7.05 -2.33 -8.27
N LEU A 64 -8.10 -1.51 -8.19
CA LEU A 64 -9.20 -1.52 -9.15
C LEU A 64 -8.78 -1.04 -10.54
N ILE A 65 -7.96 0.02 -10.60
CA ILE A 65 -7.42 0.53 -11.87
C ILE A 65 -6.54 -0.50 -12.56
N ALA A 66 -5.72 -1.24 -11.81
CA ALA A 66 -4.80 -2.24 -12.36
C ALA A 66 -5.51 -3.47 -12.98
N LEU A 67 -6.80 -3.68 -12.70
CA LEU A 67 -7.61 -4.71 -13.35
C LEU A 67 -8.21 -4.28 -14.69
N GLY A 68 -8.18 -2.98 -15.01
CA GLY A 68 -8.78 -2.37 -16.20
C GLY A 68 -7.81 -2.24 -17.35
#